data_AF-A0AAD7D2W0-F1
#
_entry.id   AF-A0AAD7D2W0-F1
#
_cell.length_a   1.000
_cell.length_b   1.000
_cell.length_c   1.000
_cell.angle_alpha   90.00
_cell.angle_beta   90.00
_cell.angle_gamma   90.00
#
_symmetry.space_group_name_H-M   'P 1'
#
loop_
_entity.id
_entity.type
_entity.pdbx_description
1 polymer ?
#
loop_
_entity_poly.entity_id
_entity_poly.type
_entity_poly.pdbx_seq_one_letter_code
_entity_poly.pdbx_strand_id
1 'polypeptide(L)'
;MRQFNPAHFPRSDTQSFFVFNQFPTDVALAIFEHCSPFDLVQLGLSSRHLRAFIGANRCLWITAQASLLGLPPLPTVEASGNFSRSAYASWLFGGGLCTWCSEWTDSQPCNFVFRFRACSPSCNSLLLSHVLVALAKLCLIIV
;
A
#
# COMPACT_ATOMS: atom_id res chain seq x y z
N MET A 1 10.72 -15.04 -37.28
CA MET A 1 9.57 -14.75 -36.39
C MET A 1 8.91 -16.08 -36.02
N ARG A 2 9.07 -16.54 -34.77
CA ARG A 2 8.46 -17.81 -34.29
C ARG A 2 7.09 -17.48 -33.70
N GLN A 3 6.04 -18.11 -34.21
CA GLN A 3 4.68 -18.00 -33.68
C GLN A 3 4.60 -18.66 -32.30
N PHE A 4 4.17 -17.90 -31.31
CA PHE A 4 3.89 -18.39 -29.96
C PHE A 4 2.50 -19.04 -29.98
N ASN A 5 2.44 -20.35 -29.75
CA ASN A 5 1.18 -21.10 -29.73
C ASN A 5 0.74 -21.28 -28.25
N PRO A 6 -0.32 -20.61 -27.77
CA PRO A 6 -0.69 -20.61 -26.35
C PRO A 6 -1.47 -21.85 -25.89
N ALA A 7 -1.61 -22.88 -26.72
CA ALA A 7 -2.56 -23.96 -26.50
C ALA A 7 -1.91 -25.27 -25.99
N HIS A 8 -1.12 -25.24 -24.92
CA HIS A 8 -0.90 -26.42 -24.05
C HIS A 8 -0.11 -26.05 -22.79
N PHE A 9 -0.76 -25.37 -21.85
CA PHE A 9 -0.37 -25.51 -20.45
C PHE A 9 -1.19 -26.67 -19.88
N PRO A 10 -0.57 -27.80 -19.49
CA PRO A 10 -1.29 -28.81 -18.73
C PRO A 10 -1.80 -28.14 -17.46
N ARG A 11 -3.13 -28.12 -17.29
CA ARG A 11 -3.75 -27.79 -16.00
C ARG A 11 -3.30 -28.88 -15.04
N SER A 12 -2.22 -28.63 -14.31
CA SER A 12 -1.96 -29.36 -13.07
C SER A 12 -3.22 -29.21 -12.24
N ASP A 13 -3.81 -30.32 -11.80
CA ASP A 13 -4.86 -30.32 -10.80
C ASP A 13 -4.36 -29.55 -9.58
N THR A 14 -4.66 -28.25 -9.57
CA THR A 14 -4.31 -27.36 -8.49
C THR A 14 -5.15 -27.83 -7.33
N GLN A 15 -4.56 -28.59 -6.41
CA GLN A 15 -5.05 -28.71 -5.06
C GLN A 15 -5.19 -27.29 -4.53
N SER A 16 -6.40 -26.76 -4.67
CA SER A 16 -6.74 -25.44 -4.24
C SER A 16 -6.60 -25.42 -2.73
N PHE A 17 -5.58 -24.71 -2.25
CA PHE A 17 -5.27 -24.58 -0.83
C PHE A 17 -6.34 -23.69 -0.16
N PHE A 18 -7.58 -24.17 -0.05
CA PHE A 18 -8.72 -23.48 0.58
C PHE A 18 -8.77 -23.72 2.08
N VAL A 19 -7.64 -23.53 2.75
CA VAL A 19 -7.52 -23.65 4.21
C VAL A 19 -8.45 -22.62 4.86
N PHE A 20 -8.43 -21.36 4.42
CA PHE A 20 -9.14 -20.25 5.09
C PHE A 20 -10.67 -20.28 5.07
N ASN A 21 -11.32 -21.07 4.20
CA ASN A 21 -12.79 -21.17 4.23
C ASN A 21 -13.32 -22.16 5.29
N GLN A 22 -12.44 -22.95 5.91
CA GLN A 22 -12.81 -23.97 6.90
C GLN A 22 -12.46 -23.57 8.33
N PHE A 23 -11.68 -22.49 8.53
CA PHE A 23 -11.36 -22.02 9.88
C PHE A 23 -12.51 -21.24 10.48
N PRO A 24 -12.78 -21.40 11.78
CA PRO A 24 -13.62 -20.47 12.52
C PRO A 24 -13.11 -19.04 12.37
N THR A 25 -14.04 -18.09 12.24
CA THR A 25 -13.75 -16.65 12.12
C THR A 25 -12.78 -16.15 13.19
N ASP A 26 -12.95 -16.60 14.43
CA ASP A 26 -12.16 -16.15 15.57
C ASP A 26 -10.69 -16.57 15.45
N VAL A 27 -10.42 -17.75 14.87
CA VAL A 27 -9.06 -18.22 14.62
C VAL A 27 -8.40 -17.38 13.53
N ALA A 28 -9.14 -17.05 12.46
CA ALA A 28 -8.64 -16.18 11.41
C ALA A 28 -8.34 -14.77 11.95
N LEU A 29 -9.21 -14.22 12.82
CA LEU A 29 -8.97 -12.94 13.48
C LEU A 29 -7.72 -12.97 14.34
N ALA A 30 -7.55 -14.00 15.18
CA ALA A 30 -6.38 -14.14 16.04
C ALA A 30 -5.08 -14.23 15.23
N ILE A 31 -5.07 -14.92 14.08
CA ILE A 31 -3.90 -14.97 13.19
C ILE A 31 -3.63 -13.59 12.57
N PHE A 32 -4.67 -12.94 12.02
CA PHE A 32 -4.52 -11.67 11.30
C PHE A 32 -4.25 -10.48 12.23
N GLU A 33 -4.52 -10.60 13.52
CA GLU A 33 -4.16 -9.60 14.53
C GLU A 33 -2.64 -9.43 14.67
N HIS A 34 -1.86 -10.46 14.31
CA HIS A 34 -0.41 -10.43 14.30
C HIS A 34 0.20 -9.94 12.97
N CYS A 35 -0.63 -9.64 11.97
CA CYS A 35 -0.16 -9.17 10.67
C CYS A 35 0.13 -7.66 10.69
N SER A 36 1.18 -7.23 9.97
CA SER A 36 1.39 -5.81 9.71
C SER A 36 0.29 -5.27 8.77
N PRO A 37 0.06 -3.94 8.71
CA PRO A 37 -0.89 -3.39 7.75
C PRO A 37 -0.57 -3.77 6.29
N PHE A 38 0.70 -3.97 5.96
CA PHE A 38 1.10 -4.39 4.62
C PHE A 38 0.75 -5.85 4.35
N ASP A 39 0.97 -6.74 5.32
CA ASP A 39 0.60 -8.15 5.20
C ASP A 39 -0.91 -8.31 4.99
N LEU A 40 -1.72 -7.52 5.71
CA LEU A 40 -3.18 -7.50 5.52
C LEU A 40 -3.58 -7.08 4.09
N VAL A 41 -2.85 -6.13 3.49
CA VAL A 41 -3.06 -5.76 2.09
C VAL A 41 -2.72 -6.94 1.18
N GLN A 42 -1.55 -7.56 1.35
CA GLN A 42 -1.11 -8.69 0.52
C GLN A 42 -2.06 -9.89 0.64
N LEU A 43 -2.53 -10.20 1.85
CA LEU A 43 -3.55 -11.21 2.09
C LEU A 43 -4.85 -10.88 1.34
N GLY A 44 -5.29 -9.62 1.36
CA GLY A 44 -6.43 -9.16 0.58
C GLY A 44 -6.24 -9.25 -0.94
N LEU A 45 -5.02 -9.10 -1.44
CA LEU A 45 -4.71 -9.27 -2.86
C LEU A 45 -4.71 -10.74 -3.30
N SER A 46 -4.39 -11.67 -2.39
CA SER A 46 -4.35 -13.10 -2.70
C SER A 46 -5.74 -13.74 -2.89
N SER A 47 -6.78 -13.22 -2.22
CA SER A 47 -8.14 -13.77 -2.30
C SER A 47 -9.22 -12.71 -2.09
N ARG A 48 -10.25 -12.72 -2.94
CA ARG A 48 -11.42 -11.86 -2.79
C ARG A 48 -12.17 -12.08 -1.46
N HIS A 49 -12.14 -13.30 -0.93
CA HIS A 49 -12.79 -13.65 0.34
C HIS A 49 -12.02 -13.04 1.51
N LEU A 50 -10.68 -13.17 1.50
CA LEU A 50 -9.81 -12.51 2.48
C LEU A 50 -9.95 -10.99 2.41
N ARG A 51 -10.00 -10.42 1.20
CA ARG A 51 -10.25 -8.99 1.02
C ARG A 51 -11.55 -8.52 1.66
N ALA A 52 -12.64 -9.25 1.42
CA ALA A 52 -13.94 -8.95 2.01
C ALA A 52 -13.91 -9.09 3.54
N PHE A 53 -13.29 -10.17 4.04
CA PHE A 53 -13.13 -10.44 5.47
C PHE A 53 -12.32 -9.35 6.18
N ILE A 54 -11.15 -9.00 5.66
CA ILE A 54 -10.28 -7.95 6.21
C ILE A 54 -10.94 -6.57 6.12
N GLY A 55 -11.71 -6.31 5.05
CA GLY A 55 -12.47 -5.08 4.89
C GLY A 55 -13.61 -4.93 5.92
N ALA A 56 -14.30 -6.02 6.25
CA ALA A 56 -15.39 -6.03 7.23
C ALA A 56 -14.89 -5.89 8.68
N ASN A 57 -13.70 -6.38 8.99
CA ASN A 57 -13.16 -6.42 10.36
C ASN A 57 -12.24 -5.23 10.65
N ARG A 58 -12.81 -4.10 11.07
CA ARG A 58 -12.07 -2.86 11.38
C ARG A 58 -11.04 -3.03 12.50
N CYS A 59 -11.29 -3.90 13.46
CA CYS A 59 -10.38 -4.17 14.58
C CYS A 59 -8.98 -4.58 14.11
N LEU A 60 -8.86 -5.40 13.06
CA LEU A 60 -7.57 -5.82 12.50
C LEU A 60 -6.70 -4.63 12.11
N TRP A 61 -7.29 -3.62 11.47
CA TRP A 61 -6.57 -2.42 11.10
C TRP A 61 -6.18 -1.55 12.29
N ILE A 62 -7.04 -1.48 13.31
CA ILE A 62 -6.74 -0.72 14.52
C ILE A 62 -5.55 -1.35 15.25
N THR A 63 -5.57 -2.67 15.45
CA THR A 63 -4.47 -3.38 16.11
C THR A 63 -3.18 -3.32 15.29
N ALA A 64 -3.26 -3.57 13.98
CA ALA A 64 -2.11 -3.50 13.09
C ALA A 64 -1.49 -2.09 13.06
N GLN A 65 -2.31 -1.03 13.09
CA GLN A 65 -1.81 0.35 13.18
C GLN A 65 -1.23 0.70 14.55
N ALA A 66 -1.85 0.21 15.64
CA ALA A 66 -1.36 0.44 16.99
C ALA A 66 0.04 -0.16 17.23
N SER A 67 0.42 -1.20 16.47
CA SER A 67 1.76 -1.78 16.52
C SER A 67 2.86 -0.88 15.93
N LEU A 68 2.50 0.20 15.22
CA LEU A 68 3.43 1.07 14.50
C LEU A 68 3.44 2.48 15.10
N LEU A 69 4.63 2.97 15.44
CA LEU A 69 4.84 4.32 15.97
C LEU A 69 5.09 5.32 14.83
N GLY A 70 4.59 6.55 15.01
CA GLY A 70 4.91 7.67 14.10
C GLY A 70 4.24 7.62 12.74
N LEU A 71 3.14 6.86 12.58
CA LEU A 71 2.40 6.84 11.33
C LEU A 71 1.74 8.20 11.05
N PRO A 72 1.69 8.64 9.78
CA PRO A 72 0.89 9.80 9.42
C PRO A 72 -0.59 9.55 9.76
N PRO A 73 -1.35 10.60 10.11
CA PRO A 73 -2.76 10.44 10.41
C PRO A 73 -3.50 9.88 9.20
N LEU A 74 -4.41 8.95 9.46
CA LEU A 74 -5.29 8.44 8.42
C LEU A 74 -6.15 9.60 7.90
N PRO A 75 -6.06 9.97 6.60
CA PRO A 75 -6.84 11.09 6.07
C PRO A 75 -8.33 10.81 6.24
N THR A 76 -9.03 11.77 6.85
CA THR A 76 -10.48 11.69 7.08
C THR A 76 -11.28 11.94 5.81
N VAL A 77 -10.69 12.68 4.85
CA VAL A 77 -11.31 13.03 3.58
C VAL A 77 -10.20 13.09 2.53
N GLU A 78 -10.14 12.12 1.61
CA GLU A 78 -9.47 12.37 0.33
C GLU A 78 -10.51 12.91 -0.65
N ALA A 79 -10.12 13.91 -1.45
CA ALA A 79 -10.97 14.52 -2.48
C ALA A 79 -11.59 13.51 -3.48
N SER A 80 -11.06 12.28 -3.55
CA SER A 80 -11.54 11.22 -4.43
C SER A 80 -12.67 10.36 -3.86
N GLY A 81 -12.96 10.42 -2.55
CA GLY A 81 -13.92 9.53 -1.88
C GLY A 81 -13.54 8.03 -1.86
N ASN A 82 -12.46 7.63 -2.54
CA ASN A 82 -12.06 6.24 -2.75
C ASN A 82 -10.98 5.76 -1.76
N PHE A 83 -10.81 6.48 -0.66
CA PHE A 83 -9.76 6.16 0.30
C PHE A 83 -10.15 4.97 1.17
N SER A 84 -9.34 3.91 1.13
CA SER A 84 -9.48 2.73 1.97
C SER A 84 -8.23 2.52 2.83
N ARG A 85 -8.37 1.82 3.97
CA ARG A 85 -7.21 1.45 4.81
C ARG A 85 -6.20 0.60 4.06
N SER A 86 -6.68 -0.21 3.11
CA SER A 86 -5.82 -0.97 2.21
C SER A 86 -5.05 -0.06 1.26
N ALA A 87 -5.68 0.95 0.66
CA ALA A 87 -4.98 1.93 -0.17
C ALA A 87 -3.94 2.73 0.64
N TYR A 88 -4.28 3.13 1.86
CA TYR A 88 -3.36 3.77 2.79
C TYR A 88 -2.13 2.92 3.07
N ALA A 89 -2.33 1.68 3.51
CA ALA A 89 -1.25 0.76 3.87
C ALA A 89 -0.42 0.37 2.64
N SER A 90 -1.08 0.11 1.51
CA SER A 90 -0.40 -0.18 0.24
C SER A 90 0.46 0.98 -0.20
N TRP A 91 -0.02 2.22 -0.06
CA TRP A 91 0.81 3.38 -0.35
C TRP A 91 1.94 3.42 0.66
N LEU A 92 1.70 3.48 1.97
CA LEU A 92 2.77 3.70 2.96
C LEU A 92 3.88 2.64 2.93
N PHE A 93 3.52 1.35 2.78
CA PHE A 93 4.43 0.21 2.91
C PHE A 93 4.70 -0.57 1.63
N GLY A 94 3.89 -0.40 0.58
CA GLY A 94 4.03 -1.18 -0.66
C GLY A 94 5.08 -0.67 -1.63
N GLY A 95 5.99 0.19 -1.17
CA GLY A 95 6.99 0.84 -2.00
C GLY A 95 6.38 1.74 -3.07
N GLY A 96 7.20 2.06 -4.08
CA GLY A 96 6.79 2.82 -5.24
C GLY A 96 7.96 3.46 -5.94
N LEU A 97 7.67 4.30 -6.94
CA LEU A 97 8.70 5.02 -7.69
C LEU A 97 9.15 6.25 -6.92
N CYS A 98 10.46 6.51 -6.95
CA CYS A 98 11.01 7.77 -6.51
C CYS A 98 10.47 8.91 -7.38
N THR A 99 9.97 9.97 -6.75
CA THR A 99 9.41 11.13 -7.44
C THR A 99 10.45 11.87 -8.29
N TRP A 100 11.73 11.76 -7.93
CA TRP A 100 12.81 12.46 -8.60
C TRP A 100 13.43 11.65 -9.75
N CYS A 101 13.95 10.45 -9.46
CA CYS A 101 14.66 9.64 -10.45
C CYS A 101 13.83 8.51 -11.08
N SER A 102 12.58 8.32 -10.64
CA SER A 102 11.69 7.23 -11.07
C SER A 102 12.17 5.80 -10.78
N GLU A 103 13.25 5.62 -10.02
CA GLU A 103 13.69 4.31 -9.56
C GLU A 103 12.74 3.73 -8.51
N TRP A 104 12.58 2.40 -8.50
CA TRP A 104 11.79 1.72 -7.47
C TRP A 104 12.44 1.88 -6.09
N THR A 105 11.62 2.07 -5.06
CA THR A 105 12.06 2.13 -3.68
C THR A 105 11.02 1.59 -2.71
N ASP A 106 11.49 0.85 -1.70
CA ASP A 106 10.69 0.41 -0.56
C ASP A 106 10.76 1.40 0.61
N SER A 107 11.50 2.51 0.43
CA SER A 107 11.58 3.58 1.42
C SER A 107 10.20 4.18 1.69
N GLN A 108 9.96 4.52 2.95
CA GLN A 108 8.75 5.24 3.33
C GLN A 108 8.69 6.60 2.61
N PRO A 109 7.48 7.04 2.29
CA PRO A 109 7.27 8.33 1.63
C PRO A 109 7.69 9.48 2.53
N CYS A 110 8.45 10.43 1.98
CA CYS A 110 8.95 11.59 2.71
C CYS A 110 7.88 12.66 2.92
N ASN A 111 6.82 12.66 2.11
CA ASN A 111 5.66 13.51 2.32
C ASN A 111 4.37 12.76 1.98
N PHE A 112 3.48 12.68 2.97
CA PHE A 112 2.18 12.02 2.83
C PHE A 112 1.24 12.71 1.86
N VAL A 113 1.03 14.01 2.08
CA VAL A 113 0.03 14.80 1.36
C VAL A 113 0.34 14.86 -0.13
N PHE A 114 1.61 15.07 -0.47
CA PHE A 114 2.06 15.16 -1.86
C PHE A 114 2.42 13.81 -2.49
N ARG A 115 2.28 12.71 -1.73
CA ARG A 115 2.60 11.34 -2.15
C ARG A 115 4.05 11.18 -2.66
N PHE A 116 4.98 11.89 -2.04
CA PHE A 116 6.38 11.92 -2.48
C PHE A 116 7.22 10.80 -1.89
N ARG A 117 8.12 10.25 -2.72
CA ARG A 117 9.12 9.26 -2.33
C ARG A 117 10.51 9.63 -2.83
N ALA A 118 11.50 9.34 -1.99
CA ALA A 118 12.90 9.45 -2.34
C ALA A 118 13.59 8.10 -2.08
N CYS A 119 14.29 7.57 -3.10
CA CYS A 119 15.07 6.34 -2.96
C CYS A 119 16.38 6.55 -2.19
N SER A 120 16.84 7.80 -2.06
CA SER A 120 18.10 8.16 -1.40
C SER A 120 18.03 9.55 -0.76
N PRO A 121 18.92 9.86 0.21
CA PRO A 121 19.02 11.20 0.79
C PRO A 121 19.25 12.28 -0.27
N SER A 122 20.09 12.01 -1.27
CA SER A 122 20.37 12.95 -2.37
C SER A 122 19.11 13.29 -3.17
N CYS A 123 18.29 12.28 -3.51
CA CYS A 123 17.02 12.51 -4.18
C CYS A 123 16.03 13.29 -3.30
N ASN A 124 16.06 13.05 -1.98
CA ASN A 124 15.20 13.78 -1.04
C ASN A 124 15.58 15.27 -0.97
N SER A 125 16.87 15.59 -0.87
CA SER A 125 17.36 16.98 -0.87
C SER A 125 17.00 17.71 -2.17
N LEU A 126 17.16 17.05 -3.33
CA LEU A 126 16.77 17.62 -4.62
C LEU A 126 15.27 17.89 -4.70
N LEU A 127 14.45 16.93 -4.26
CA LEU A 127 13.00 17.06 -4.24
C LEU A 127 12.54 18.24 -3.36
N LEU A 128 13.06 18.34 -2.13
CA LEU A 128 12.73 19.43 -1.21
C LEU A 128 13.14 20.80 -1.77
N SER A 129 14.31 20.89 -2.41
CA SER A 129 14.77 22.13 -3.04
C SER A 129 13.82 22.60 -4.15
N HIS A 130 13.33 21.68 -4.97
CA HIS A 130 12.39 21.98 -6.05
C HIS A 130 11.02 22.40 -5.54
N VAL A 131 10.50 21.71 -4.52
CA VAL A 131 9.20 22.01 -3.92
C VAL A 131 9.23 23.40 -3.28
N LEU A 132 10.30 23.75 -2.54
CA LEU A 132 10.44 25.07 -1.93
C LEU A 132 10.47 26.19 -2.98
N VAL A 133 11.21 26.00 -4.08
CA VAL A 133 11.23 26.97 -5.19
C VAL A 133 9.87 27.11 -5.85
N ALA A 134 9.15 26.00 -6.06
CA ALA A 134 7.82 26.03 -6.65
C ALA A 134 6.80 26.76 -5.74
N LEU A 135 6.83 26.48 -4.43
CA LEU A 135 5.97 27.16 -3.46
C LEU A 135 6.31 28.64 -3.35
N ALA A 136 7.58 29.02 -3.34
CA ALA A 136 8.00 30.43 -3.31
C ALA A 136 7.50 31.19 -4.55
N LYS A 137 7.55 30.58 -5.74
CA LYS A 137 7.00 31.16 -6.97
C LYS A 137 5.49 31.33 -6.91
N LEU A 138 4.76 30.36 -6.34
CA LEU A 138 3.32 30.46 -6.17
C LEU A 138 2.94 31.56 -5.18
N CYS A 139 3.69 31.74 -4.08
CA CYS A 139 3.47 32.84 -3.15
C CYS A 139 3.68 34.22 -3.79
N LEU A 140 4.65 34.37 -4.70
CA LEU A 140 4.91 35.62 -5.41
C LEU A 140 3.83 35.98 -6.45
N ILE A 141 2.97 35.04 -6.86
CA ILE A 141 1.90 35.28 -7.83
C ILE A 141 0.60 35.72 -7.13
N ILE A 142 0.50 35.55 -5.80
CA ILE A 142 -0.71 35.81 -5.01
C ILE A 142 -0.66 37.18 -4.30
N VAL A 143 0.42 37.94 -4.46
CA VAL A 143 0.58 39.32 -3.94
C VAL A 143 0.53 40.32 -5.08
#